data_AF-A0A1M5FK81-F1
#
_entry.id   AF-A0A1M5FK81-F1
#
_cell.length_a   1.000
_cell.length_b   1.000
_cell.length_c   1.000
_cell.angle_alpha   90.00
_cell.angle_beta   90.00
_cell.angle_gamma   90.00
#
_symmetry.space_group_name_H-M   'P 1'
#
loop_
_entity.id
_entity.type
_entity.pdbx_description
1 polymer ?
#
loop_
_entity_poly.entity_id
_entity_poly.type
_entity_poly.pdbx_seq_one_letter_code
_entity_poly.pdbx_strand_id
1 'polypeptide(L)'
;MESNKEKIREFVQYLLKKNGQETDVNISDDDSLIESNLFDSLDIAELTLFLEDEYDIYTSSSDNEVFKQIDTINLIEQYIISQK
;
A
#
# COMPACT_ATOMS: atom_id res chain seq x y z
N MET A 1 9.27 15.13 -10.87
CA MET A 1 9.01 14.64 -9.51
C MET A 1 7.91 13.63 -9.65
N GLU A 2 8.20 12.38 -9.33
CA GLU A 2 7.18 11.32 -9.28
C GLU A 2 6.20 11.63 -8.15
N SER A 3 4.91 11.43 -8.39
CA SER A 3 3.85 11.61 -7.40
C SER A 3 3.93 10.52 -6.33
N ASN A 4 3.52 10.81 -5.09
CA ASN A 4 3.37 9.77 -4.04
C ASN A 4 2.52 8.60 -4.57
N LYS A 5 1.44 8.89 -5.30
CA LYS A 5 0.59 7.85 -5.90
C LYS A 5 1.31 6.97 -6.91
N GLU A 6 2.22 7.53 -7.71
CA GLU A 6 2.98 6.75 -8.69
C GLU A 6 3.88 5.76 -7.98
N LYS A 7 4.64 6.22 -6.96
CA LYS A 7 5.45 5.36 -6.09
C LYS A 7 4.65 4.25 -5.41
N ILE A 8 3.52 4.61 -4.80
CA ILE A 8 2.65 3.64 -4.11
C ILE A 8 2.13 2.62 -5.12
N ARG A 9 1.67 3.06 -6.30
CA ARG A 9 1.14 2.18 -7.34
C ARG A 9 2.22 1.20 -7.84
N GLU A 10 3.42 1.69 -8.10
CA GLU A 10 4.54 0.84 -8.52
C GLU A 10 4.87 -0.22 -7.47
N PHE A 11 4.87 0.18 -6.18
CA PHE A 11 5.12 -0.75 -5.08
C PHE A 11 4.00 -1.79 -4.92
N VAL A 12 2.73 -1.37 -5.02
CA VAL A 12 1.58 -2.29 -4.98
C VAL A 12 1.65 -3.29 -6.13
N GLN A 13 1.93 -2.83 -7.36
CA GLN A 13 2.11 -3.70 -8.53
C GLN A 13 3.28 -4.67 -8.36
N TYR A 14 4.38 -4.22 -7.73
CA TYR A 14 5.50 -5.08 -7.38
C TYR A 14 5.08 -6.22 -6.44
N LEU A 15 4.33 -5.92 -5.37
CA LEU A 15 3.83 -6.95 -4.44
C LEU A 15 2.88 -7.94 -5.11
N LEU A 16 1.91 -7.45 -5.90
CA LEU A 16 1.00 -8.34 -6.63
C LEU A 16 1.74 -9.28 -7.57
N LYS A 17 2.72 -8.75 -8.31
CA LYS A 17 3.55 -9.55 -9.22
C LYS A 17 4.39 -10.59 -8.46
N LYS A 18 4.94 -10.21 -7.30
CA LYS A 18 5.70 -11.11 -6.42
C LYS A 18 4.84 -12.29 -5.96
N ASN A 19 3.54 -12.06 -5.74
CA ASN A 19 2.57 -13.07 -5.31
C ASN A 19 1.98 -13.90 -6.47
N GLY A 20 2.48 -13.71 -7.69
CA GLY A 20 2.06 -14.49 -8.85
C GLY A 20 0.73 -14.05 -9.47
N GLN A 21 0.22 -12.86 -9.10
CA GLN A 21 -0.84 -12.21 -9.87
C GLN A 21 -0.28 -11.79 -11.23
N GLU A 22 -1.07 -11.90 -12.30
CA GLU A 22 -0.63 -11.52 -13.63
C GLU A 22 -0.22 -10.04 -13.68
N THR A 23 0.78 -9.73 -14.51
CA THR A 23 1.50 -8.45 -14.54
C THR A 23 0.67 -7.23 -14.97
N ASP A 24 -0.60 -7.43 -15.30
CA ASP A 24 -1.50 -6.41 -15.86
C ASP A 24 -2.77 -6.22 -15.01
N VAL A 25 -2.72 -6.48 -13.70
CA VAL A 25 -3.79 -6.02 -12.81
C VAL A 25 -3.78 -4.49 -12.81
N ASN A 26 -4.70 -3.92 -13.58
CA ASN A 26 -4.96 -2.49 -13.59
C ASN A 26 -5.74 -2.13 -12.33
N ILE A 27 -5.02 -1.76 -11.26
CA ILE A 27 -5.59 -1.34 -9.99
C ILE A 27 -5.91 0.16 -10.05
N SER A 28 -7.16 0.51 -9.80
CA SER A 28 -7.62 1.88 -9.59
C SER A 28 -7.16 2.40 -8.23
N ASP A 29 -7.05 3.73 -8.08
CA ASP A 29 -6.63 4.34 -6.81
C ASP A 29 -7.60 4.07 -5.64
N ASP A 30 -8.84 3.70 -5.97
CA ASP A 30 -9.94 3.40 -5.04
C ASP A 30 -10.18 1.90 -4.83
N ASP A 31 -9.44 1.04 -5.54
CA ASP A 31 -9.58 -0.41 -5.38
C ASP A 31 -8.99 -0.81 -4.02
N SER A 32 -9.80 -1.52 -3.23
CA SER A 32 -9.36 -2.12 -1.98
C SER A 32 -8.27 -3.16 -2.26
N LEU A 33 -7.22 -3.16 -1.44
CA LEU A 33 -6.11 -4.10 -1.48
C LEU A 33 -6.32 -5.20 -0.44
N ILE A 34 -6.83 -4.86 0.75
CA ILE A 34 -6.97 -5.77 1.88
C ILE A 34 -8.36 -6.41 1.88
N GLU A 35 -9.44 -5.62 1.79
CA GLU A 35 -10.81 -6.18 1.80
C GLU A 35 -11.09 -7.04 0.56
N SER A 36 -10.41 -6.76 -0.56
CA SER A 36 -10.46 -7.57 -1.78
C SER A 36 -9.60 -8.85 -1.72
N ASN A 37 -8.83 -9.06 -0.65
CA ASN A 37 -7.82 -10.11 -0.50
C ASN A 37 -6.71 -10.10 -1.56
N LEU A 38 -6.39 -8.92 -2.11
CA LEU A 38 -5.21 -8.76 -2.96
C LEU A 38 -3.92 -8.77 -2.12
N PHE A 39 -3.97 -8.22 -0.92
CA PHE A 39 -2.88 -8.17 0.05
C PHE A 39 -3.17 -9.12 1.21
N ASP A 40 -2.20 -9.98 1.52
CA ASP A 40 -2.21 -10.77 2.75
C ASP A 40 -1.40 -10.09 3.87
N SER A 41 -1.26 -10.77 5.01
CA SER A 41 -0.51 -10.24 6.15
C SER A 41 0.97 -9.94 5.87
N LEU A 42 1.59 -10.67 4.93
CA LEU A 42 2.98 -10.44 4.53
C LEU A 42 3.07 -9.20 3.63
N ASP A 43 2.14 -9.05 2.70
CA ASP A 43 2.08 -7.86 1.84
C ASP A 43 1.86 -6.58 2.66
N ILE A 44 0.98 -6.65 3.65
CA ILE A 44 0.74 -5.54 4.58
C ILE A 44 2.03 -5.21 5.35
N ALA A 45 2.76 -6.22 5.84
CA ALA A 45 4.03 -5.98 6.52
C ALA A 45 5.06 -5.33 5.58
N GLU A 46 5.16 -5.79 4.33
CA GLU A 46 6.04 -5.18 3.33
C GLU A 46 5.64 -3.75 2.98
N LEU A 47 4.34 -3.45 2.90
CA LEU A 47 3.84 -2.09 2.71
C LEU A 47 4.17 -1.19 3.90
N THR A 48 4.04 -1.68 5.14
CA THR A 48 4.42 -0.88 6.32
C THR A 48 5.93 -0.57 6.34
N LEU A 49 6.78 -1.51 5.91
CA LEU A 49 8.22 -1.27 5.78
C LEU A 49 8.54 -0.27 4.67
N PHE A 50 7.85 -0.33 3.54
CA PHE A 50 7.98 0.67 2.47
C PHE A 50 7.61 2.08 2.97
N LEU A 51 6.55 2.21 3.77
CA LEU A 51 6.16 3.50 4.34
C LEU A 51 7.20 4.04 5.35
N GLU A 52 7.83 3.16 6.12
CA GLU A 52 8.93 3.50 7.01
C GLU A 52 10.16 3.98 6.21
N ASP A 53 10.62 3.18 5.25
CA ASP A 53 11.85 3.45 4.48
C ASP A 53 11.73 4.69 3.58
N GLU A 54 10.60 4.87 2.87
CA GLU A 54 10.44 5.96 1.89
C GLU A 54 9.90 7.26 2.50
N TYR A 55 9.16 7.17 3.60
CA TYR A 55 8.43 8.33 4.17
C TYR A 55 8.70 8.60 5.66
N ASP A 56 9.52 7.79 6.34
CA ASP A 56 9.78 7.86 7.79
C ASP A 56 8.50 7.71 8.64
N ILE A 57 7.54 6.91 8.14
CA ILE A 57 6.25 6.66 8.78
C ILE A 57 6.25 5.29 9.46
N TYR A 58 6.31 5.30 10.79
CA TYR A 58 6.30 4.09 11.61
C TYR A 58 4.87 3.60 11.84
N THR A 59 4.50 2.52 11.18
CA THR A 59 3.18 1.88 11.31
C THR A 59 3.29 0.49 11.94
N SER A 60 2.36 0.16 12.84
CA SER A 60 2.23 -1.21 13.32
C SER A 60 1.35 -2.00 12.36
N SER A 61 1.94 -3.01 11.70
CA SER A 61 1.20 -4.00 10.89
C SER A 61 0.27 -4.92 11.70
N SER A 62 0.14 -4.71 13.01
CA SER A 62 -0.82 -5.41 13.87
C SER A 62 -1.99 -4.53 14.35
N ASP A 63 -2.02 -3.26 13.95
CA ASP A 63 -3.10 -2.33 14.30
C ASP A 63 -4.20 -2.33 13.22
N ASN A 64 -5.41 -2.75 13.60
CA ASN A 64 -6.56 -2.79 12.71
C ASN A 64 -6.97 -1.41 12.18
N GLU A 65 -6.67 -0.32 12.91
CA GLU A 65 -6.95 1.03 12.43
C GLU A 65 -5.98 1.47 11.33
N VAL A 66 -4.76 0.91 11.31
CA VAL A 66 -3.80 1.12 10.22
C VAL A 66 -4.28 0.46 8.94
N PHE A 67 -4.84 -0.75 9.01
CA PHE A 67 -5.35 -1.46 7.82
C PHE A 67 -6.40 -0.64 7.06
N LYS A 68 -7.30 0.05 7.77
CA LYS A 68 -8.29 0.95 7.16
C LYS A 68 -7.66 2.18 6.48
N GLN A 69 -6.45 2.56 6.85
CA GLN A 69 -5.74 3.72 6.31
C GLN A 69 -4.81 3.35 5.16
N ILE A 70 -4.53 2.06 4.95
CA ILE A 70 -3.64 1.57 3.89
C ILE A 70 -4.35 0.64 2.90
N ASP A 71 -5.68 0.61 2.91
CA ASP A 71 -6.47 -0.32 2.09
C ASP A 71 -6.53 0.08 0.61
N THR A 72 -6.43 1.36 0.27
CA THR A 72 -6.41 1.82 -1.13
C THR A 72 -5.23 2.75 -1.37
N ILE A 73 -4.81 2.91 -2.62
CA ILE A 73 -3.73 3.86 -2.97
C ILE A 73 -4.09 5.28 -2.51
N ASN A 74 -5.36 5.68 -2.66
CA ASN A 74 -5.86 6.95 -2.16
C ASN A 74 -5.70 7.08 -0.65
N LEU A 75 -6.08 6.05 0.12
CA LEU A 75 -5.97 6.06 1.57
C LEU A 75 -4.50 6.11 2.02
N ILE A 76 -3.62 5.33 1.37
CA ILE A 76 -2.18 5.36 1.64
C ILE A 76 -1.60 6.76 1.40
N GLU A 77 -1.97 7.41 0.29
CA GLU A 77 -1.52 8.78 0.01
C GLU A 77 -2.03 9.77 1.08
N GLN A 78 -3.30 9.70 1.44
CA GLN A 78 -3.87 10.54 2.50
C GLN A 78 -3.18 10.30 3.84
N TYR A 79 -2.87 9.05 4.14
CA TYR A 79 -2.14 8.68 5.34
C TYR A 79 -0.75 9.33 5.35
N ILE A 80 0.01 9.23 4.26
CA ILE A 80 1.32 9.90 4.11
C ILE A 80 1.21 11.42 4.29
N ILE A 81 0.20 12.05 3.69
CA ILE A 81 -0.03 13.48 3.82
C ILE A 81 -0.35 13.87 5.26
N SER A 82 -1.10 13.05 5.99
CA SER A 82 -1.50 13.34 7.38
C SER A 82 -0.35 13.29 8.40
N GLN A 83 0.77 12.64 8.06
CA GLN A 83 1.94 12.50 8.93
C GLN A 83 3.01 13.59 8.69
N LYS A 84 2.80 14.50 7.73
CA LYS A 84 3.70 15.60 7.39
C LYS A 84 3.16 16.94 7.87
#